data_AF-A0A1G0XJM0-F1
#
_entry.id   AF-A0A1G0XJM0-F1
#
_cell.length_a   1.000
_cell.length_b   1.000
_cell.length_c   1.000
_cell.angle_alpha   90.00
_cell.angle_beta   90.00
_cell.angle_gamma   90.00
#
_symmetry.space_group_name_H-M   'P 1'
#
loop_
_entity.id
_entity.type
_entity.pdbx_description
1 polymer ?
#
loop_
_entity_poly.entity_id
_entity_poly.type
_entity_poly.pdbx_seq_one_letter_code
_entity_poly.pdbx_strand_id
1 'polypeptide(L)'
;MKKTSSKTKTTIISIAAAASLVAISAGLVYLLTPAPPPPPDPVKTAPEEIAGYVASTDFAKMPLDKKVKYMENLRNSGTNTNPREIFSKLSAEERKQVMENMQPVMREIMRKRVKEYFALKTQEEKDKFLDGEIERMRKMRAERPRPATDNTQGQSGTTPPAEQPGGHRPRSKDEIKKRIETSSPEDRAQFTQYMKDMRARRHR
;
A
#
# COMPACT_ATOMS: atom_id res chain seq x y z
N MET A 1 -17.22 -63.91 13.83
CA MET A 1 -18.03 -62.67 13.88
C MET A 1 -17.20 -61.54 14.47
N LYS A 2 -16.83 -60.52 13.68
CA LYS A 2 -16.01 -59.37 14.14
C LYS A 2 -16.90 -58.39 14.91
N LYS A 3 -16.72 -58.28 16.22
CA LYS A 3 -17.36 -57.27 17.09
C LYS A 3 -16.73 -55.92 16.78
N THR A 4 -17.38 -55.08 15.98
CA THR A 4 -16.92 -53.71 15.71
C THR A 4 -17.27 -52.81 16.90
N SER A 5 -16.23 -52.23 17.49
CA SER A 5 -16.22 -51.37 18.67
C SER A 5 -17.20 -50.19 18.53
N SER A 6 -18.18 -50.08 19.44
CA SER A 6 -19.16 -48.97 19.42
C SER A 6 -18.53 -47.61 19.73
N LYS A 7 -17.33 -47.59 20.35
CA LYS A 7 -16.63 -46.36 20.74
C LYS A 7 -16.21 -45.51 19.53
N THR A 8 -15.87 -46.12 18.38
CA THR A 8 -15.47 -45.36 17.19
C THR A 8 -16.65 -44.66 16.51
N LYS A 9 -17.86 -45.22 16.56
CA LYS A 9 -19.05 -44.60 15.97
C LYS A 9 -19.49 -43.35 16.74
N THR A 10 -19.46 -43.39 18.07
CA THR A 10 -19.84 -42.25 18.93
C THR A 10 -18.84 -41.10 18.82
N THR A 11 -17.54 -41.38 18.68
CA THR A 11 -16.51 -40.34 18.48
C THR A 11 -16.60 -39.68 17.10
N ILE A 12 -16.93 -40.43 16.05
CA ILE A 12 -17.09 -39.87 14.69
C ILE A 12 -18.34 -38.98 14.62
N ILE A 13 -19.45 -39.38 15.25
CA ILE A 13 -20.69 -38.59 15.29
C ILE A 13 -20.50 -37.28 16.05
N SER A 14 -19.75 -37.30 17.16
CA SER A 14 -19.47 -36.09 17.95
C SER A 14 -18.53 -35.10 17.25
N ILE A 15 -17.54 -35.58 16.50
CA ILE A 15 -16.66 -34.72 15.68
C ILE A 15 -17.46 -34.11 14.51
N ALA A 16 -18.31 -34.90 13.84
CA ALA A 16 -19.16 -34.39 12.75
C ALA A 16 -20.18 -33.34 13.24
N ALA A 17 -20.78 -33.54 14.42
CA ALA A 17 -21.69 -32.58 15.04
C ALA A 17 -20.97 -31.27 15.43
N ALA A 18 -19.75 -31.35 15.98
CA ALA A 18 -18.96 -30.18 16.31
C ALA A 18 -18.53 -29.39 15.06
N ALA A 19 -18.09 -30.07 13.99
CA ALA A 19 -17.75 -29.42 12.73
C ALA A 19 -18.97 -28.73 12.07
N SER A 20 -20.15 -29.33 12.20
CA SER A 20 -21.41 -28.77 11.67
C SER A 20 -21.81 -27.50 12.41
N LEU A 21 -21.67 -27.47 13.74
CA LEU A 21 -21.94 -26.28 14.56
C LEU A 21 -20.98 -25.12 14.23
N VAL A 22 -19.71 -25.41 13.96
CA VAL A 22 -18.73 -24.39 13.54
C VAL A 22 -19.07 -23.82 12.15
N ALA A 23 -19.48 -24.66 11.20
CA ALA A 23 -19.89 -24.21 9.87
C ALA A 23 -21.18 -23.36 9.91
N ILE A 24 -22.16 -23.76 10.73
CA ILE A 24 -23.43 -23.02 10.89
C ILE A 24 -23.19 -21.67 11.57
N SER A 25 -22.36 -21.63 12.61
CA SER A 25 -22.01 -20.37 13.28
C SER A 25 -21.22 -19.43 12.38
N ALA A 26 -20.28 -19.94 11.58
CA ALA A 26 -19.57 -19.14 10.58
C ALA A 26 -20.51 -18.59 9.49
N GLY A 27 -21.46 -19.41 9.02
CA GLY A 27 -22.48 -18.99 8.05
C GLY A 27 -23.45 -17.94 8.60
N LEU A 28 -23.88 -18.08 9.85
CA LEU A 28 -24.73 -17.10 10.53
C LEU A 28 -24.00 -15.78 10.76
N VAL A 29 -22.74 -15.81 11.16
CA VAL A 29 -21.91 -14.60 11.27
C VAL A 29 -21.80 -13.91 9.91
N TYR A 30 -21.54 -14.66 8.83
CA TYR A 30 -21.46 -14.10 7.48
C TYR A 30 -22.79 -13.46 7.02
N LEU A 31 -23.93 -14.08 7.32
CA LEU A 31 -25.26 -13.56 6.96
C LEU A 31 -25.68 -12.35 7.81
N LEU A 32 -25.24 -12.28 9.07
CA LEU A 32 -25.60 -11.20 10.01
C LEU A 32 -24.64 -10.01 9.96
N THR A 33 -23.46 -10.14 9.35
CA THR A 33 -22.56 -9.00 9.14
C THR A 33 -23.09 -8.12 7.99
N PRO A 34 -23.49 -6.86 8.26
CA PRO A 34 -23.92 -5.95 7.21
C PRO A 34 -22.78 -5.77 6.19
N ALA A 35 -23.15 -5.72 4.91
CA ALA A 35 -22.19 -5.45 3.86
C ALA A 35 -21.48 -4.11 4.16
N PRO A 36 -20.15 -4.02 4.01
CA PRO A 36 -19.44 -2.77 4.21
C PRO A 36 -20.05 -1.71 3.28
N PRO A 37 -20.18 -0.46 3.74
CA PRO A 37 -20.71 0.61 2.91
C PRO A 37 -19.89 0.74 1.62
N PRO A 38 -20.53 1.12 0.50
CA PRO A 38 -19.79 1.31 -0.74
C PRO A 38 -18.69 2.36 -0.54
N PRO A 39 -17.52 2.19 -1.20
CA PRO A 39 -16.49 3.22 -1.16
C PRO A 39 -17.06 4.57 -1.60
N PRO A 40 -16.69 5.68 -0.93
CA PRO A 40 -17.12 7.01 -1.33
C PRO A 40 -16.71 7.32 -2.78
N ASP A 41 -17.52 8.10 -3.49
CA ASP A 41 -17.22 8.46 -4.88
C ASP A 41 -16.08 9.51 -4.90
N PRO A 42 -14.90 9.21 -5.46
CA PRO A 42 -13.77 10.13 -5.47
C PRO A 42 -14.03 11.47 -6.18
N VAL A 43 -15.11 11.58 -6.96
CA VAL A 43 -15.51 12.80 -7.68
C VAL A 43 -16.48 13.65 -6.86
N LYS A 44 -17.35 13.01 -6.07
CA LYS A 44 -18.49 13.67 -5.40
C LYS A 44 -18.27 13.87 -3.91
N THR A 45 -17.33 13.14 -3.33
CA THR A 45 -17.08 13.14 -1.90
C THR A 45 -16.02 14.17 -1.52
N ALA A 46 -16.20 14.82 -0.37
CA ALA A 46 -15.25 15.79 0.15
C ALA A 46 -13.86 15.14 0.40
N PRO A 47 -12.75 15.87 0.20
CA PRO A 47 -11.41 15.39 0.46
C PRO A 47 -11.23 14.73 1.83
N GLU A 48 -11.81 15.31 2.88
CA GLU A 48 -11.69 14.83 4.26
C GLU A 48 -12.32 13.44 4.44
N GLU A 49 -13.47 13.21 3.80
CA GLU A 49 -14.17 11.93 3.87
C GLU A 49 -13.43 10.86 3.05
N ILE A 50 -12.81 11.23 1.93
CA ILE A 50 -11.90 10.36 1.18
C ILE A 50 -10.68 10.00 2.07
N ALA A 51 -10.12 10.96 2.80
CA ALA A 51 -8.99 10.75 3.69
C ALA A 51 -9.33 9.76 4.81
N GLY A 52 -10.46 9.98 5.49
CA GLY A 52 -10.97 9.10 6.53
C GLY A 52 -11.29 7.70 6.01
N TYR A 53 -11.85 7.60 4.80
CA TYR A 53 -12.10 6.31 4.17
C TYR A 53 -10.82 5.54 3.89
N VAL A 54 -9.78 6.16 3.33
CA VAL A 54 -8.48 5.50 3.08
C VAL A 54 -7.80 5.10 4.39
N ALA A 55 -8.03 5.84 5.48
CA ALA A 55 -7.57 5.48 6.82
C ALA A 55 -8.43 4.36 7.48
N SER A 56 -9.60 4.04 6.95
CA SER A 56 -10.54 3.12 7.60
C SER A 56 -10.12 1.65 7.54
N THR A 57 -10.74 0.84 8.42
CA THR A 57 -10.65 -0.62 8.38
C THR A 57 -11.36 -1.23 7.18
N ASP A 58 -12.38 -0.55 6.63
CA ASP A 58 -13.10 -1.03 5.44
C ASP A 58 -12.23 -0.94 4.20
N PHE A 59 -11.48 0.17 4.04
CA PHE A 59 -10.46 0.26 3.01
C PHE A 59 -9.32 -0.76 3.26
N ALA A 60 -8.98 -1.05 4.52
CA ALA A 60 -7.99 -2.08 4.85
C ALA A 60 -8.43 -3.50 4.40
N LYS A 61 -9.72 -3.83 4.55
CA LYS A 61 -10.31 -5.13 4.17
C LYS A 61 -10.56 -5.28 2.67
N MET A 62 -10.61 -4.18 1.93
CA MET A 62 -10.88 -4.19 0.50
C MET A 62 -9.83 -5.06 -0.27
N PRO A 63 -10.25 -5.85 -1.28
CA PRO A 63 -9.32 -6.53 -2.17
C PRO A 63 -8.32 -5.57 -2.84
N LEU A 64 -7.06 -6.01 -3.03
CA LEU A 64 -5.98 -5.14 -3.52
C LEU A 64 -6.29 -4.52 -4.89
N ASP A 65 -6.88 -5.28 -5.81
CA ASP A 65 -7.31 -4.81 -7.13
C ASP A 65 -8.32 -3.66 -7.03
N LYS A 66 -9.25 -3.75 -6.08
CA LYS A 66 -10.24 -2.72 -5.80
C LYS A 66 -9.60 -1.49 -5.18
N LYS A 67 -8.64 -1.65 -4.25
CA LYS A 67 -7.88 -0.51 -3.70
C LYS A 67 -7.09 0.22 -4.78
N VAL A 68 -6.42 -0.53 -5.67
CA VAL A 68 -5.66 0.04 -6.78
C VAL A 68 -6.58 0.81 -7.71
N LYS A 69 -7.72 0.21 -8.12
CA LYS A 69 -8.70 0.86 -8.99
C LYS A 69 -9.30 2.11 -8.34
N TYR A 70 -9.60 2.05 -7.05
CA TYR A 70 -10.10 3.19 -6.29
C TYR A 70 -9.11 4.35 -6.30
N MET A 71 -7.83 4.09 -6.03
CA MET A 71 -6.79 5.11 -6.02
C MET A 71 -6.44 5.63 -7.42
N GLU A 72 -6.55 4.81 -8.46
CA GLU A 72 -6.44 5.25 -9.85
C GLU A 72 -7.59 6.19 -10.22
N ASN A 73 -8.83 5.87 -9.84
CA ASN A 73 -9.99 6.73 -10.03
C ASN A 73 -9.84 8.05 -9.28
N LEU A 74 -9.37 8.02 -8.03
CA LEU A 74 -9.10 9.23 -7.23
C LEU A 74 -8.06 10.13 -7.90
N ARG A 75 -6.98 9.55 -8.45
CA ARG A 75 -5.96 10.32 -9.17
C ARG A 75 -6.52 10.93 -10.46
N ASN A 76 -7.40 10.21 -11.14
CA ASN A 76 -7.95 10.60 -12.44
C ASN A 76 -9.25 11.41 -12.33
N SER A 77 -9.77 11.68 -11.13
CA SER A 77 -11.07 12.33 -10.92
C SER A 77 -11.10 13.80 -11.36
N GLY A 78 -9.95 14.37 -11.77
CA GLY A 78 -9.85 15.76 -12.19
C GLY A 78 -10.02 16.76 -11.04
N THR A 79 -10.29 16.29 -9.82
CA THR A 79 -10.20 17.10 -8.62
C THR A 79 -8.74 17.55 -8.51
N ASN A 80 -8.50 18.86 -8.54
CA ASN A 80 -7.17 19.45 -8.37
C ASN A 80 -6.63 19.28 -6.94
N THR A 81 -7.22 18.36 -6.18
CA THR A 81 -6.96 18.13 -4.77
C THR A 81 -5.65 17.37 -4.66
N ASN A 82 -4.62 18.05 -4.16
CA ASN A 82 -3.35 17.42 -3.89
C ASN A 82 -3.57 16.30 -2.85
N PRO A 83 -3.25 15.02 -3.11
CA PRO A 83 -3.41 13.94 -2.14
C PRO A 83 -2.75 14.26 -0.80
N ARG A 84 -1.71 15.11 -0.80
CA ARG A 84 -1.10 15.61 0.43
C ARG A 84 -2.05 16.47 1.26
N GLU A 85 -2.82 17.35 0.65
CA GLU A 85 -3.81 18.20 1.35
C GLU A 85 -4.92 17.32 1.94
N ILE A 86 -5.40 16.34 1.16
CA ILE A 86 -6.37 15.32 1.59
C ILE A 86 -5.94 14.69 2.93
N PHE A 87 -4.69 14.20 3.00
CA PHE A 87 -4.20 13.50 4.19
C PHE A 87 -3.56 14.39 5.27
N SER A 88 -3.37 15.69 5.00
CA SER A 88 -2.74 16.61 5.95
C SER A 88 -3.60 16.87 7.18
N LYS A 89 -4.93 16.80 7.03
CA LYS A 89 -5.91 17.05 8.09
C LYS A 89 -6.11 15.86 9.04
N LEU A 90 -5.54 14.70 8.72
CA LEU A 90 -5.61 13.49 9.52
C LEU A 90 -4.72 13.57 10.78
N SER A 91 -5.13 12.87 11.85
CA SER A 91 -4.33 12.60 13.05
C SER A 91 -3.09 11.76 12.72
N ALA A 92 -2.14 11.67 13.67
CA ALA A 92 -0.92 10.88 13.47
C ALA A 92 -1.24 9.38 13.26
N GLU A 93 -2.22 8.88 14.01
CA GLU A 93 -2.72 7.51 13.95
C GLU A 93 -3.38 7.22 12.60
N GLU A 94 -4.26 8.12 12.13
CA GLU A 94 -4.91 7.97 10.83
C GLU A 94 -3.89 8.04 9.68
N ARG A 95 -2.90 8.94 9.76
CA ARG A 95 -1.81 9.00 8.76
C ARG A 95 -1.01 7.70 8.73
N LYS A 96 -0.72 7.11 9.89
CA LYS A 96 -0.07 5.80 9.98
C LYS A 96 -0.93 4.73 9.31
N GLN A 97 -2.23 4.72 9.56
CA GLN A 97 -3.16 3.78 8.95
C GLN A 97 -3.25 3.95 7.43
N VAL A 98 -3.28 5.18 6.93
CA VAL A 98 -3.17 5.48 5.49
C VAL A 98 -1.89 4.90 4.91
N MET A 99 -0.74 5.10 5.56
CA MET A 99 0.54 4.56 5.08
C MET A 99 0.53 3.04 5.02
N GLU A 100 0.00 2.37 6.05
CA GLU A 100 -0.12 0.91 6.09
C GLU A 100 -1.07 0.38 5.00
N ASN A 101 -2.22 1.04 4.83
CA ASN A 101 -3.23 0.70 3.83
C ASN A 101 -2.74 0.92 2.39
N MET A 102 -1.95 1.97 2.17
CA MET A 102 -1.43 2.36 0.85
C MET A 102 -0.14 1.62 0.46
N GLN A 103 0.60 1.05 1.41
CA GLN A 103 1.82 0.31 1.14
C GLN A 103 1.66 -0.80 0.09
N PRO A 104 0.65 -1.70 0.18
CA PRO A 104 0.45 -2.71 -0.86
C PRO A 104 -0.02 -2.11 -2.19
N VAL A 105 -0.80 -1.03 -2.17
CA VAL A 105 -1.26 -0.33 -3.38
C VAL A 105 -0.09 0.25 -4.16
N MET A 106 0.80 0.99 -3.47
CA MET A 106 1.98 1.59 -4.07
C MET A 106 2.94 0.54 -4.64
N ARG A 107 3.08 -0.59 -3.93
CA ARG A 107 3.87 -1.72 -4.41
C ARG A 107 3.30 -2.29 -5.71
N GLU A 108 2.00 -2.47 -5.77
CA GLU A 108 1.32 -3.01 -6.96
C GLU A 108 1.44 -2.07 -8.17
N ILE A 109 1.22 -0.77 -7.95
CA ILE A 109 1.42 0.26 -8.99
C ILE A 109 2.85 0.23 -9.51
N MET A 110 3.84 0.15 -8.62
CA MET A 110 5.25 0.08 -9.00
C MET A 110 5.57 -1.19 -9.79
N ARG A 111 5.01 -2.34 -9.38
CA ARG A 111 5.16 -3.60 -10.10
C ARG A 111 4.63 -3.50 -11.52
N LYS A 112 3.44 -2.91 -11.72
CA LYS A 112 2.87 -2.68 -13.06
C LYS A 112 3.80 -1.81 -13.92
N ARG A 113 4.28 -0.68 -13.38
CA ARG A 113 5.19 0.22 -14.10
C ARG A 113 6.50 -0.44 -14.52
N VAL A 114 7.09 -1.26 -13.65
CA VAL A 114 8.30 -2.01 -13.99
C VAL A 114 8.01 -2.96 -15.16
N LYS A 115 6.90 -3.70 -15.11
CA LYS A 115 6.51 -4.60 -16.20
C LYS A 115 6.26 -3.85 -17.50
N GLU A 116 5.59 -2.69 -17.45
CA GLU A 116 5.39 -1.82 -18.61
C GLU A 116 6.73 -1.40 -19.22
N TYR A 117 7.68 -0.94 -18.40
CA TYR A 117 9.02 -0.56 -18.85
C TYR A 117 9.78 -1.70 -19.55
N PHE A 118 9.73 -2.92 -18.98
CA PHE A 118 10.41 -4.08 -19.59
C PHE A 118 9.67 -4.65 -20.81
N ALA A 119 8.39 -4.34 -20.99
CA ALA A 119 7.63 -4.71 -22.19
C ALA A 119 7.92 -3.80 -23.40
N LEU A 120 8.54 -2.63 -23.19
CA LEU A 120 8.96 -1.73 -24.27
C LEU A 120 10.08 -2.36 -25.10
N LYS A 121 9.96 -2.24 -26.43
CA LYS A 121 10.79 -3.00 -27.37
C LYS A 121 12.07 -2.23 -27.75
N THR A 122 11.96 -0.91 -27.87
CA THR A 122 13.07 -0.07 -28.30
C THR A 122 13.67 0.72 -27.15
N GLN A 123 14.94 1.13 -27.31
CA GLN A 123 15.59 2.02 -26.34
C GLN A 123 14.94 3.40 -26.31
N GLU A 124 14.46 3.89 -27.46
CA GLU A 124 13.79 5.18 -27.55
C GLU A 124 12.47 5.21 -26.76
N GLU A 125 11.65 4.16 -26.85
CA GLU A 125 10.44 4.01 -26.04
C GLU A 125 10.76 3.99 -24.55
N LYS A 126 11.81 3.27 -24.15
CA LYS A 126 12.27 3.20 -22.76
C LYS A 126 12.72 4.57 -22.26
N ASP A 127 13.49 5.31 -23.05
CA ASP A 127 13.97 6.64 -22.69
C ASP A 127 12.78 7.60 -22.53
N LYS A 128 11.83 7.59 -23.46
CA LYS A 128 10.60 8.41 -23.38
C LYS A 128 9.76 8.06 -22.16
N PHE A 129 9.65 6.79 -21.81
CA PHE A 129 8.96 6.34 -20.59
C PHE A 129 9.64 6.87 -19.33
N LEU A 130 10.97 6.73 -19.25
CA LEU A 130 11.76 7.22 -18.11
C LEU A 130 11.69 8.74 -17.98
N ASP A 131 11.73 9.48 -19.09
CA ASP A 131 11.62 10.95 -19.09
C ASP A 131 10.27 11.40 -18.53
N GLY A 132 9.17 10.75 -18.94
CA GLY A 132 7.85 11.02 -18.38
C GLY A 132 7.76 10.76 -16.87
N GLU A 133 8.43 9.73 -16.37
CA GLU A 133 8.47 9.45 -14.92
C GLU A 133 9.37 10.41 -14.16
N ILE A 134 10.50 10.80 -14.74
CA ILE A 134 11.39 11.81 -14.16
C ILE A 134 10.63 13.13 -14.02
N GLU A 135 9.89 13.54 -15.04
CA GLU A 135 9.11 14.77 -15.01
C GLU A 135 7.99 14.70 -13.97
N ARG A 136 7.28 13.57 -13.89
CA ARG A 136 6.28 13.34 -12.85
C ARG A 136 6.89 13.44 -11.45
N MET A 137 8.06 12.84 -11.23
CA MET A 137 8.77 12.95 -9.95
C MET A 137 9.24 14.38 -9.65
N ARG A 138 9.68 15.13 -10.66
CA ARG A 138 10.06 16.54 -10.50
C ARG A 138 8.85 17.38 -10.09
N LYS A 139 7.71 17.21 -10.77
CA LYS A 139 6.45 17.90 -10.42
C LYS A 139 6.03 17.60 -8.97
N MET A 140 5.98 16.33 -8.58
CA MET A 140 5.67 15.94 -7.19
C MET A 140 6.66 16.52 -6.17
N ARG A 141 7.93 16.70 -6.55
CA ARG A 141 8.94 17.30 -5.67
C ARG A 141 8.79 18.81 -5.58
N ALA A 142 8.44 19.48 -6.67
CA ALA A 142 8.20 20.92 -6.70
C ALA A 142 6.96 21.30 -5.88
N GLU A 143 5.92 20.47 -5.90
CA GLU A 143 4.70 20.64 -5.10
C GLU A 143 4.88 20.29 -3.61
N ARG A 144 6.06 19.78 -3.21
CA ARG A 144 6.36 19.51 -1.80
C ARG A 144 6.80 20.81 -1.12
N PRO A 145 6.05 21.35 -0.14
CA PRO A 145 6.56 22.42 0.69
C PRO A 145 7.87 21.92 1.31
N ARG A 146 8.94 22.69 1.12
CA ARG A 146 10.18 22.47 1.86
C ARG A 146 9.80 22.50 3.34
N PRO A 147 10.28 21.56 4.17
CA PRO A 147 10.19 21.79 5.60
C PRO A 147 10.76 23.18 5.84
N ALA A 148 10.05 24.00 6.61
CA ALA A 148 10.59 25.26 7.08
C ALA A 148 11.84 24.89 7.90
N THR A 149 12.99 24.87 7.23
CA THR A 149 14.26 24.99 7.89
C THR A 149 14.26 26.43 8.33
N ASP A 150 13.94 26.66 9.60
CA ASP A 150 14.25 27.93 10.25
C ASP A 150 15.69 28.25 9.91
N ASN A 151 15.86 29.33 9.16
CA ASN A 151 17.14 29.98 8.96
C ASN A 151 17.53 30.63 10.30
N THR A 152 17.97 29.82 11.25
CA THR A 152 18.75 30.30 12.40
C THR A 152 20.14 29.71 12.29
N GLN A 153 20.86 30.21 11.30
CA GLN A 153 22.30 30.04 11.22
C GLN A 153 22.93 31.01 12.22
N GLY A 154 23.22 30.52 13.43
CA GLY A 154 24.07 31.22 14.38
C GLY A 154 23.66 31.03 15.84
N GLN A 155 24.01 29.88 16.44
CA GLN A 155 24.72 29.85 17.72
C GLN A 155 25.04 28.41 18.12
N SER A 156 26.33 28.18 18.34
CA SER A 156 26.90 27.07 19.09
C SER A 156 26.21 26.89 20.44
N GLY A 157 25.59 25.72 20.64
CA GLY A 157 24.99 25.33 21.92
C GLY A 157 24.59 23.85 21.87
N THR A 158 25.31 23.03 22.63
CA THR A 158 25.09 21.60 22.88
C THR A 158 23.60 21.25 23.06
N THR A 159 22.99 20.71 22.01
CA THR A 159 21.73 19.96 22.08
C THR A 159 21.91 18.73 21.19
N PRO A 160 21.65 17.49 21.66
CA PRO A 160 21.79 16.31 20.82
C PRO A 160 20.85 16.43 19.61
N PRO A 161 21.27 16.01 18.40
CA PRO A 161 20.49 16.23 17.19
C PRO A 161 19.13 15.57 17.30
N ALA A 162 18.06 16.36 17.22
CA ALA A 162 16.73 15.84 16.99
C ALA A 162 16.76 15.00 15.70
N GLU A 163 16.36 13.74 15.82
CA GLU A 163 16.31 12.75 14.75
C GLU A 163 15.62 13.34 13.51
N GLN A 164 16.41 13.62 12.46
CA GLN A 164 15.87 13.90 11.13
C GLN A 164 15.01 12.68 10.70
N PRO A 165 13.73 12.86 10.35
CA PRO A 165 12.85 11.77 9.90
C PRO A 165 13.17 11.24 8.48
N GLY A 166 14.45 11.29 8.09
CA GLY A 166 14.93 10.94 6.74
C GLY A 166 16.35 10.38 6.71
N GLY A 167 16.98 10.13 7.87
CA GLY A 167 18.24 9.41 7.93
C GLY A 167 18.08 7.99 7.37
N HIS A 168 19.09 7.51 6.63
CA HIS A 168 19.15 6.16 6.07
C HIS A 168 19.17 5.12 7.21
N ARG A 169 18.01 4.83 7.81
CA ARG A 169 17.90 3.74 8.77
C ARG A 169 18.14 2.44 8.00
N PRO A 170 19.06 1.57 8.46
CA PRO A 170 19.23 0.26 7.85
C PRO A 170 17.89 -0.48 7.91
N ARG A 171 17.48 -1.07 6.78
CA ARG A 171 16.24 -1.85 6.72
C ARG A 171 16.27 -2.94 7.79
N SER A 172 15.15 -3.14 8.49
CA SER A 172 15.08 -4.18 9.51
C SER A 172 15.13 -5.56 8.86
N LYS A 173 15.56 -6.58 9.62
CA LYS A 173 15.56 -7.97 9.14
C LYS A 173 14.16 -8.41 8.69
N ASP A 174 13.13 -7.95 9.40
CA ASP A 174 11.73 -8.27 9.08
C ASP A 174 11.26 -7.63 7.77
N GLU A 175 11.70 -6.40 7.47
CA GLU A 175 11.42 -5.75 6.18
C GLU A 175 12.09 -6.49 5.02
N ILE A 176 13.34 -6.94 5.21
CA ILE A 176 14.08 -7.73 4.23
C ILE A 176 13.37 -9.06 4.00
N LYS A 177 13.02 -9.77 5.08
CA LYS A 177 12.28 -11.04 5.03
C LYS A 177 10.95 -10.88 4.29
N LYS A 178 10.14 -9.90 4.70
CA LYS A 178 8.86 -9.58 4.04
C LYS A 178 9.04 -9.31 2.55
N ARG A 179 10.10 -8.60 2.15
CA ARG A 179 10.39 -8.36 0.73
C ARG A 179 10.74 -9.66 -0.01
N ILE A 180 11.56 -10.53 0.57
CA ILE A 180 11.94 -11.81 -0.03
C ILE A 180 10.71 -12.71 -0.21
N GLU A 181 9.85 -12.78 0.81
CA GLU A 181 8.65 -13.63 0.79
C GLU A 181 7.56 -13.13 -0.17
N THR A 182 7.54 -11.82 -0.46
CA THR A 182 6.46 -11.19 -1.25
C THR A 182 6.85 -10.80 -2.68
N SER A 183 8.06 -11.13 -3.14
CA SER A 183 8.49 -10.84 -4.52
C SER A 183 9.45 -11.88 -5.07
N SER A 184 9.33 -12.22 -6.36
CA SER A 184 10.22 -13.18 -7.01
C SER A 184 11.65 -12.62 -7.15
N PRO A 185 12.69 -13.46 -7.31
CA PRO A 185 14.03 -12.99 -7.65
C PRO A 185 14.05 -12.13 -8.92
N GLU A 186 13.28 -12.50 -9.93
CA GLU A 186 13.17 -11.78 -11.20
C GLU A 186 12.55 -10.39 -11.02
N ASP A 187 11.41 -10.29 -10.33
CA ASP A 187 10.75 -9.01 -10.04
C ASP A 187 11.71 -8.06 -9.30
N ARG A 188 12.51 -8.61 -8.38
CA ARG A 188 13.52 -7.84 -7.63
C ARG A 188 14.65 -7.36 -8.52
N ALA A 189 15.11 -8.18 -9.46
CA ALA A 189 16.15 -7.83 -10.42
C ALA A 189 15.65 -6.74 -11.39
N GLN A 190 14.46 -6.93 -11.97
CA GLN A 190 13.80 -5.96 -12.85
C GLN A 190 13.62 -4.61 -12.14
N PHE A 191 13.08 -4.60 -10.92
CA PHE A 191 12.93 -3.37 -10.14
C PHE A 191 14.28 -2.67 -9.91
N THR A 192 15.33 -3.43 -9.57
CA THR A 192 16.67 -2.87 -9.34
C THR A 192 17.24 -2.23 -10.60
N GLN A 193 17.09 -2.91 -11.73
CA GLN A 193 17.54 -2.42 -13.03
C GLN A 193 16.75 -1.17 -13.47
N TYR A 194 15.42 -1.18 -13.33
CA TYR A 194 14.57 -0.01 -13.59
C TYR A 194 15.02 1.22 -12.78
N MET A 195 15.30 1.05 -11.49
CA MET A 195 15.78 2.15 -10.64
C MET A 195 17.18 2.65 -11.04
N LYS A 196 18.04 1.77 -11.54
CA LYS A 196 19.37 2.12 -12.06
C LYS A 196 19.25 2.96 -13.33
N ASP A 197 18.41 2.54 -14.26
CA ASP A 197 18.19 3.24 -15.55
C ASP A 197 17.56 4.62 -15.33
N MET A 198 16.55 4.70 -14.46
CA MET A 198 15.94 5.97 -14.06
C MET A 198 16.95 6.93 -13.42
N ARG A 199 17.87 6.41 -12.59
CA ARG A 199 18.95 7.23 -12.00
C ARG A 199 19.93 7.69 -13.07
N ALA A 200 20.37 6.79 -13.95
CA ALA A 200 21.30 7.10 -15.03
C ALA A 200 20.73 8.17 -15.96
N ARG A 201 19.45 8.05 -16.36
CA ARG A 201 18.76 9.01 -17.22
C ARG A 201 18.67 10.40 -16.59
N ARG A 202 18.42 10.49 -15.29
CA ARG A 202 18.34 11.77 -14.56
C ARG A 202 19.67 12.54 -14.49
N HIS A 203 20.81 11.88 -14.67
CA HIS A 203 22.15 12.48 -14.63
C HIS A 203 22.77 12.72 -16.00
N ARG A 204 22.06 12.37 -17.09
CA ARG A 204 22.41 12.78 -18.45
C ARG A 204 21.80 14.15 -18.72
#